data_AF-A0A2H9LKI3-F1
#
_entry.id   AF-A0A2H9LKI3-F1
#
_cell.length_a   1.000
_cell.length_b   1.000
_cell.length_c   1.000
_cell.angle_alpha   90.00
_cell.angle_beta   90.00
_cell.angle_gamma   90.00
#
_symmetry.space_group_name_H-M   'P 1'
#
loop_
_entity.id
_entity.type
_entity.pdbx_description
1 polymer ?
#
loop_
_entity_poly.entity_id
_entity_poly.type
_entity_poly.pdbx_seq_one_letter_code
_entity_poly.pdbx_strand_id
1 'polypeptide(L)'
;MTNEDIVGQILAACPGIAREQVLERLDREKRRTGGFISDETLLKVIAAEFGCEIPNGEATMPTLSLGDLIPSLNNVSAVGRIVAVFAPKTFSGNRSGKFASLLITDKSGILRIVLWNSKTDLIESGKLKVGQIVRFSRAYTKEDRAGKVELHIGEKGEVETNPHDAQAKDYPTISKFATKIGELAPNNKNRKVNIAGTVKNLFSASTFEREDLSSGKVMRFILADETGEIPVVVWNE
;
A
#
# COMPACT_ATOMS: atom_id res chain seq x y z
N MET A 1 15.23 9.37 8.52
CA MET A 1 16.38 9.98 9.24
C MET A 1 16.76 11.25 8.53
N THR A 2 17.15 12.29 9.26
CA THR A 2 17.68 13.53 8.67
C THR A 2 19.17 13.36 8.35
N ASN A 3 19.71 14.21 7.48
CA ASN A 3 21.16 14.22 7.21
C ASN A 3 21.98 14.50 8.48
N GLU A 4 21.43 15.27 9.42
CA GLU A 4 22.08 15.53 10.73
C GLU A 4 22.13 14.27 11.59
N ASP A 5 21.07 13.45 11.59
CA ASP A 5 21.07 12.18 12.33
C ASP A 5 22.18 11.25 11.82
N ILE A 6 22.37 11.19 10.49
CA ILE A 6 23.38 10.33 9.86
C ILE A 6 24.79 10.84 10.19
N VAL A 7 25.03 12.16 10.10
CA VAL A 7 26.32 12.74 10.49
C VAL A 7 26.61 12.49 11.97
N GLY A 8 25.60 12.61 12.85
CA GLY A 8 25.73 12.27 14.26
C GLY A 8 26.12 10.81 14.50
N GLN A 9 25.53 9.88 13.76
CA GLN A 9 25.89 8.45 13.83
C GLN A 9 27.30 8.17 13.33
N ILE A 10 27.76 8.85 12.27
CA ILE A 10 29.15 8.73 11.77
C ILE A 10 30.14 9.17 12.85
N LEU A 11 29.90 10.33 13.48
CA LEU A 11 30.78 10.86 14.52
C LEU A 11 30.79 9.99 15.78
N ALA A 12 29.64 9.39 16.13
CA ALA A 12 29.55 8.46 17.25
C ALA A 12 30.26 7.13 16.97
N ALA A 13 30.18 6.61 15.74
CA ALA A 13 30.85 5.37 15.34
C ALA A 13 32.36 5.54 15.12
N CYS A 14 32.81 6.75 14.77
CA CYS A 14 34.20 7.04 14.42
C CYS A 14 34.73 8.28 15.18
N PRO A 15 35.22 8.11 16.43
CA PRO A 15 35.66 9.21 17.29
C PRO A 15 36.89 9.99 16.79
N GLY A 16 37.58 9.49 15.76
CA GLY A 16 38.76 10.12 15.17
C GLY A 16 38.47 11.11 14.04
N ILE A 17 37.19 11.32 13.69
CA ILE A 17 36.79 12.11 12.53
C ILE A 17 36.09 13.38 13.00
N ALA A 18 36.55 14.53 12.50
CA ALA A 18 35.90 15.81 12.78
C ALA A 18 34.67 15.99 11.89
N ARG A 19 33.64 16.67 12.40
CA ARG A 19 32.40 16.96 11.66
C ARG A 19 32.67 17.69 10.35
N GLU A 20 33.62 18.61 10.37
CA GLU A 20 34.05 19.39 9.22
C GLU A 20 34.58 18.50 8.09
N GLN A 21 35.33 17.44 8.44
CA GLN A 21 35.86 16.50 7.44
C GLN A 21 34.73 15.74 6.73
N VAL A 22 33.68 15.34 7.46
CA VAL A 22 32.51 14.66 6.87
C VAL A 22 31.78 15.59 5.90
N LEU A 23 31.58 16.86 6.29
CA LEU A 23 30.87 17.85 5.47
C LEU A 23 31.66 18.27 4.23
N GLU A 24 32.97 18.47 4.35
CA GLU A 24 33.84 18.74 3.20
C GLU A 24 33.86 17.58 2.21
N ARG A 25 33.89 16.34 2.72
CA ARG A 25 33.84 15.12 1.90
C ARG A 25 32.50 15.05 1.15
N LEU A 26 31.39 15.34 1.84
CA LEU A 26 30.05 15.38 1.26
C LEU A 26 29.93 16.42 0.14
N ASP A 27 30.40 17.65 0.36
CA ASP A 27 30.32 18.71 -0.66
C ASP A 27 31.16 18.37 -1.90
N ARG A 28 32.34 17.76 -1.70
CA ARG A 28 33.16 17.29 -2.82
C ARG A 28 32.48 16.19 -3.62
N GLU A 29 31.86 15.21 -2.95
CA GLU A 29 31.14 14.12 -3.62
C GLU A 29 29.86 14.60 -4.32
N LYS A 30 29.15 15.58 -3.75
CA LYS A 30 28.02 16.24 -4.42
C LYS A 30 28.42 16.88 -5.74
N ARG A 31 29.53 17.61 -5.74
CA ARG A 31 30.08 18.23 -6.97
C ARG A 31 30.50 17.16 -7.98
N ARG A 32 31.15 16.08 -7.52
CA ARG A 32 31.60 14.97 -8.38
C ARG A 32 30.43 14.24 -9.05
N THR A 33 29.36 14.02 -8.31
CA THR A 33 28.17 13.28 -8.76
C THR A 33 27.11 14.15 -9.39
N GLY A 34 27.35 15.46 -9.53
CA GLY A 34 26.42 16.41 -10.16
C GLY A 34 25.07 16.54 -9.44
N GLY A 35 24.98 16.13 -8.17
CA GLY A 35 23.72 16.15 -7.41
C GLY A 35 22.72 15.06 -7.78
N PHE A 36 23.09 14.06 -8.60
CA PHE A 36 22.21 12.93 -8.94
C PHE A 36 22.04 11.92 -7.79
N ILE A 37 22.89 11.98 -6.79
CA ILE A 37 22.88 11.10 -5.62
C ILE A 37 22.45 11.91 -4.41
N SER A 38 21.51 11.36 -3.63
CA SER A 38 21.04 12.00 -2.40
C SER A 38 22.16 12.11 -1.36
N ASP A 39 22.10 13.17 -0.55
CA ASP A 39 23.02 13.40 0.57
C ASP A 39 23.11 12.20 1.52
N GLU A 40 21.97 11.56 1.80
CA GLU A 40 21.91 10.35 2.63
C GLU A 40 22.77 9.24 2.05
N THR A 41 22.66 8.98 0.74
CA THR A 41 23.44 7.94 0.07
C THR A 41 24.92 8.28 0.07
N LEU A 42 25.28 9.54 -0.20
CA LEU A 42 26.67 9.99 -0.15
C LEU A 42 27.27 9.86 1.25
N LEU A 43 26.52 10.24 2.29
CA LEU A 43 26.95 10.09 3.68
C LEU A 43 27.20 8.63 4.06
N LYS A 44 26.37 7.69 3.58
CA LYS A 44 26.56 6.25 3.78
C LYS A 44 27.83 5.73 3.07
N VAL A 45 28.11 6.20 1.86
CA VAL A 45 29.36 5.88 1.14
C VAL A 45 30.58 6.43 1.90
N ILE A 46 30.52 7.68 2.35
CA ILE A 46 31.58 8.33 3.12
C ILE A 46 31.85 7.58 4.42
N ALA A 47 30.81 7.12 5.11
CA ALA A 47 30.96 6.34 6.33
C ALA A 47 31.68 5.01 6.09
N ALA A 48 31.33 4.30 5.00
CA ALA A 48 32.03 3.07 4.61
C ALA A 48 33.50 3.31 4.24
N GLU A 49 33.82 4.42 3.57
CA GLU A 49 35.22 4.81 3.27
C GLU A 49 36.04 5.03 4.54
N PHE A 50 35.41 5.57 5.59
CA PHE A 50 36.03 5.78 6.88
C PHE A 50 36.10 4.52 7.76
N GLY A 51 35.61 3.37 7.27
CA GLY A 51 35.55 2.12 8.02
C GLY A 51 34.47 2.10 9.10
N CYS A 52 33.50 3.02 9.03
CA CYS A 52 32.39 3.11 9.96
C CYS A 52 31.20 2.33 9.39
N GLU A 53 30.86 1.18 10.00
CA GLU A 53 29.57 0.55 9.76
C GLU A 53 28.50 1.30 10.54
N ILE A 54 27.82 2.23 9.86
CA ILE A 54 26.58 2.78 10.42
C ILE A 54 25.54 1.65 10.38
N PRO A 55 24.81 1.39 11.48
CA PRO A 55 23.61 0.57 11.40
C PRO A 55 22.77 1.12 10.27
N ASN A 56 22.55 0.30 9.23
CA ASN A 56 21.63 0.66 8.15
C ASN A 56 20.25 0.81 8.79
N GLY A 57 19.92 2.00 9.28
CA GLY A 57 18.54 2.42 9.28
C GLY A 57 18.13 2.31 7.83
N GLU A 58 17.25 1.33 7.56
CA GLU A 58 16.91 0.81 6.25
C GLU A 58 16.94 1.95 5.25
N ALA A 59 17.81 1.85 4.23
CA ALA A 59 17.80 2.80 3.13
C ALA A 59 16.35 2.94 2.69
N THR A 60 15.73 4.06 3.07
CA THR A 60 14.29 4.20 2.97
C THR A 60 14.09 4.52 1.51
N MET A 61 13.92 3.45 0.72
CA MET A 61 13.64 3.58 -0.71
C MET A 61 12.53 4.62 -0.85
N PRO A 62 12.71 5.65 -1.70
CA PRO A 62 11.76 6.74 -1.80
C PRO A 62 10.38 6.14 -2.04
N THR A 63 9.46 6.47 -1.14
CA THR A 63 8.06 6.05 -1.26
C THR A 63 7.44 6.86 -2.38
N LEU A 64 6.98 6.19 -3.43
CA LEU A 64 6.30 6.82 -4.55
C LEU A 64 4.84 7.07 -4.18
N SER A 65 4.28 8.18 -4.69
CA SER A 65 2.84 8.38 -4.64
C SER A 65 2.15 7.36 -5.55
N LEU A 66 0.92 6.98 -5.23
CA LEU A 66 0.21 5.95 -5.98
C LEU A 66 -0.07 6.34 -7.43
N GLY A 67 -0.25 7.63 -7.69
CA GLY A 67 -0.52 8.21 -9.01
C GLY A 67 0.72 8.33 -9.89
N ASP A 68 1.92 8.31 -9.30
CA ASP A 68 3.19 8.37 -10.03
C ASP A 68 3.68 6.97 -10.47
N LEU A 69 3.00 5.90 -10.03
CA LEU A 69 3.35 4.55 -10.40
C LEU A 69 2.98 4.27 -11.85
N ILE A 70 3.99 3.92 -12.64
CA ILE A 70 3.86 3.44 -14.03
C ILE A 70 4.09 1.93 -14.09
N PRO A 71 3.68 1.24 -15.17
CA PRO A 71 3.96 -0.18 -15.37
C PRO A 71 5.46 -0.49 -15.40
N SER A 72 5.80 -1.76 -15.13
CA SER A 72 7.15 -2.33 -15.30
C SER A 72 8.23 -1.75 -14.39
N LEU A 73 7.86 -1.02 -13.34
CA LEU A 73 8.77 -0.65 -12.27
C LEU A 73 9.06 -1.86 -11.38
N ASN A 74 10.29 -1.91 -10.87
CA ASN A 74 10.75 -2.94 -9.95
C ASN A 74 11.32 -2.29 -8.69
N ASN A 75 11.24 -3.01 -7.58
CA ASN A 75 11.79 -2.58 -6.29
C ASN A 75 11.26 -1.21 -5.83
N VAL A 76 9.95 -0.99 -5.96
CA VAL A 76 9.31 0.26 -5.53
C VAL A 76 8.68 0.12 -4.15
N SER A 77 8.54 1.25 -3.46
CA SER A 77 7.82 1.35 -2.20
C SER A 77 6.63 2.29 -2.33
N ALA A 78 5.49 1.91 -1.76
CA ALA A 78 4.27 2.71 -1.74
C ALA A 78 3.60 2.60 -0.38
N VAL A 79 2.98 3.68 0.09
CA VAL A 79 2.23 3.71 1.35
C VAL A 79 0.83 4.21 1.07
N GLY A 80 -0.16 3.60 1.72
CA GLY A 80 -1.55 4.03 1.58
C GLY A 80 -2.45 3.47 2.67
N ARG A 81 -3.63 4.09 2.80
CA ARG A 81 -4.71 3.59 3.67
C ARG A 81 -5.51 2.52 2.93
N ILE A 82 -5.72 1.36 3.54
CA ILE A 82 -6.56 0.30 2.98
C ILE A 82 -8.02 0.78 2.95
N VAL A 83 -8.65 0.71 1.78
CA VAL A 83 -10.08 1.02 1.58
C VAL A 83 -10.93 -0.22 1.35
N ALA A 84 -10.34 -1.30 0.82
CA ALA A 84 -11.02 -2.57 0.61
C ALA A 84 -10.04 -3.74 0.70
N VAL A 85 -10.50 -4.86 1.22
CA VAL A 85 -9.77 -6.13 1.30
C VAL A 85 -10.62 -7.20 0.60
N PHE A 86 -10.03 -7.97 -0.29
CA PHE A 86 -10.72 -9.04 -1.01
C PHE A 86 -10.16 -10.40 -0.61
N ALA A 87 -11.06 -11.38 -0.47
CA ALA A 87 -10.71 -12.75 -0.13
C ALA A 87 -9.67 -13.34 -1.10
N PRO A 88 -8.73 -14.15 -0.60
CA PRO A 88 -7.78 -14.84 -1.45
C PRO A 88 -8.46 -15.78 -2.44
N LYS A 89 -7.82 -15.96 -3.59
CA LYS A 89 -8.23 -16.86 -4.67
C LYS A 89 -7.06 -17.75 -5.05
N THR A 90 -7.36 -19.01 -5.33
CA THR A 90 -6.40 -19.97 -5.86
C THR A 90 -6.44 -19.97 -7.39
N PHE A 91 -5.32 -20.31 -8.00
CA PHE A 91 -5.23 -20.54 -9.43
C PHE A 91 -4.38 -21.78 -9.71
N SER A 92 -4.78 -22.53 -10.75
CA SER A 92 -4.07 -23.70 -11.24
C SER A 92 -3.62 -23.44 -12.69
N GLY A 93 -2.35 -23.74 -12.97
CA GLY A 93 -1.72 -23.58 -14.28
C GLY A 93 -0.37 -24.30 -14.26
N ASN A 94 0.60 -23.89 -15.11
CA ASN A 94 1.96 -24.47 -15.07
C ASN A 94 2.65 -24.30 -13.70
N ARG A 95 2.27 -23.26 -12.95
CA ARG A 95 2.53 -23.12 -11.52
C ARG A 95 1.20 -22.83 -10.84
N SER A 96 0.85 -23.64 -9.86
CA SER A 96 -0.29 -23.39 -8.98
C SER A 96 0.09 -22.35 -7.92
N GLY A 97 -0.87 -21.57 -7.48
CA GLY A 97 -0.62 -20.59 -6.43
C GLY A 97 -1.88 -19.92 -5.94
N LYS A 98 -1.68 -18.86 -5.17
CA LYS A 98 -2.76 -18.08 -4.57
C LYS A 98 -2.44 -16.60 -4.71
N PHE A 99 -3.49 -15.80 -4.83
CA PHE A 99 -3.36 -14.36 -4.76
C PHE A 99 -4.53 -13.78 -3.97
N ALA A 100 -4.26 -12.67 -3.31
CA ALA A 100 -5.29 -11.84 -2.70
C ALA A 100 -5.09 -10.42 -3.23
N SER A 101 -6.09 -9.58 -3.04
CA SER A 101 -5.96 -8.19 -3.45
C SER A 101 -6.63 -7.27 -2.46
N LEU A 102 -6.16 -6.03 -2.46
CA LEU A 102 -6.71 -4.96 -1.65
C LEU A 102 -6.63 -3.67 -2.45
N LEU A 103 -7.44 -2.68 -2.06
CA LEU A 103 -7.35 -1.32 -2.56
C LEU A 103 -6.74 -0.46 -1.48
N ILE A 104 -5.74 0.33 -1.83
CA ILE A 104 -5.21 1.39 -0.97
C ILE A 104 -5.39 2.75 -1.60
N THR A 105 -5.30 3.78 -0.77
CA THR A 105 -5.37 5.16 -1.21
C THR A 105 -4.37 6.07 -0.52
N ASP A 106 -3.92 7.08 -1.25
CA ASP A 106 -3.14 8.21 -0.79
C ASP A 106 -3.75 9.53 -1.34
N LYS A 107 -3.03 10.65 -1.26
CA LYS A 107 -3.50 11.94 -1.78
C LYS A 107 -3.68 11.96 -3.31
N SER A 108 -2.98 11.09 -4.04
CA SER A 108 -2.94 11.05 -5.50
C SER A 108 -4.04 10.17 -6.10
N GLY A 109 -4.49 9.13 -5.40
CA GLY A 109 -5.59 8.29 -5.89
C GLY A 109 -5.79 6.97 -5.14
N ILE A 110 -6.44 6.04 -5.84
CA ILE A 110 -6.65 4.65 -5.39
C ILE A 110 -5.85 3.72 -6.29
N LEU A 111 -5.13 2.79 -5.69
CA LEU A 111 -4.38 1.76 -6.39
C LEU A 111 -4.77 0.37 -5.89
N ARG A 112 -4.76 -0.59 -6.80
CA ARG A 112 -4.95 -1.99 -6.50
C ARG A 112 -3.61 -2.65 -6.19
N ILE A 113 -3.56 -3.34 -5.05
CA ILE A 113 -2.41 -4.11 -4.59
C ILE A 113 -2.73 -5.59 -4.72
N VAL A 114 -1.82 -6.37 -5.28
CA VAL A 114 -1.92 -7.82 -5.47
C VAL A 114 -0.88 -8.51 -4.61
N LEU A 115 -1.33 -9.32 -3.64
CA LEU A 115 -0.49 -10.11 -2.75
C LEU A 115 -0.38 -11.53 -3.32
N TRP A 116 0.83 -12.04 -3.49
CA TRP A 116 1.06 -13.38 -4.03
C TRP A 116 1.45 -14.39 -2.95
N ASN A 117 0.95 -15.62 -3.10
CA ASN A 117 1.34 -16.80 -2.33
C ASN A 117 1.35 -16.54 -0.80
N SER A 118 2.49 -16.66 -0.14
CA SER A 118 2.64 -16.46 1.32
C SER A 118 2.19 -15.08 1.80
N LYS A 119 2.18 -14.06 0.93
CA LYS A 119 1.68 -12.73 1.29
C LYS A 119 0.16 -12.70 1.47
N THR A 120 -0.57 -13.70 0.96
CA THR A 120 -2.02 -13.80 1.13
C THR A 120 -2.42 -14.17 2.56
N ASP A 121 -1.52 -14.80 3.32
CA ASP A 121 -1.75 -15.19 4.71
C ASP A 121 -1.97 -13.96 5.61
N LEU A 122 -1.49 -12.78 5.20
CA LEU A 122 -1.73 -11.50 5.88
C LEU A 122 -3.22 -11.10 5.86
N ILE A 123 -3.95 -11.52 4.84
CA ILE A 123 -5.40 -11.28 4.71
C ILE A 123 -6.14 -12.33 5.54
N GLU A 124 -5.78 -13.60 5.42
CA GLU A 124 -6.45 -14.71 6.13
C GLU A 124 -6.29 -14.65 7.64
N SER A 125 -5.10 -14.27 8.11
CA SER A 125 -4.85 -14.04 9.53
C SER A 125 -5.51 -12.76 10.05
N GLY A 126 -6.16 -11.98 9.18
CA GLY A 126 -6.79 -10.71 9.54
C GLY A 126 -5.80 -9.62 9.95
N LYS A 127 -4.51 -9.75 9.59
CA LYS A 127 -3.49 -8.72 9.88
C LYS A 127 -3.73 -7.44 9.08
N LEU A 128 -4.23 -7.56 7.86
CA LEU A 128 -4.59 -6.44 6.98
C LEU A 128 -6.09 -6.16 7.04
N LYS A 129 -6.45 -4.98 7.52
CA LYS A 129 -7.83 -4.53 7.74
C LYS A 129 -8.06 -3.17 7.09
N VAL A 130 -9.31 -2.95 6.66
CA VAL A 130 -9.77 -1.66 6.15
C VAL A 130 -9.49 -0.55 7.18
N GLY A 131 -9.00 0.59 6.72
CA GLY A 131 -8.65 1.76 7.52
C GLY A 131 -7.19 1.84 7.96
N GLN A 132 -6.44 0.73 7.95
CA GLN A 132 -5.02 0.72 8.32
C GLN A 132 -4.15 1.41 7.27
N ILE A 133 -3.07 2.02 7.71
CA ILE A 133 -2.01 2.55 6.83
C ILE A 133 -0.96 1.46 6.70
N VAL A 134 -0.60 1.15 5.47
CA VAL A 134 0.30 0.03 5.18
C VAL A 134 1.33 0.46 4.17
N ARG A 135 2.60 0.14 4.46
CA ARG A 135 3.70 0.26 3.53
C ARG A 135 3.92 -1.06 2.81
N PHE A 136 4.08 -0.96 1.50
CA PHE A 136 4.45 -2.04 0.63
C PHE A 136 5.82 -1.72 0.05
N SER A 137 6.82 -2.55 0.35
CA SER A 137 8.22 -2.35 -0.09
C SER A 137 8.67 -3.49 -0.98
N ARG A 138 9.70 -3.22 -1.80
CA ARG A 138 10.26 -4.19 -2.77
C ARG A 138 9.19 -4.76 -3.72
N ALA A 139 8.21 -3.93 -4.05
CA ALA A 139 7.11 -4.26 -4.92
C ALA A 139 7.50 -4.08 -6.39
N TYR A 140 6.67 -4.61 -7.29
CA TYR A 140 6.80 -4.38 -8.74
C TYR A 140 5.44 -3.99 -9.32
N THR A 141 5.44 -3.20 -10.39
CA THR A 141 4.20 -2.74 -11.03
C THR A 141 3.92 -3.52 -12.31
N LYS A 142 2.65 -3.76 -12.59
CA LYS A 142 2.15 -4.38 -13.83
C LYS A 142 0.89 -3.69 -14.31
N GLU A 143 0.56 -3.89 -15.58
CA GLU A 143 -0.77 -3.55 -16.08
C GLU A 143 -1.75 -4.69 -15.81
N ASP A 144 -2.96 -4.33 -15.41
CA ASP A 144 -4.10 -5.24 -15.46
C ASP A 144 -4.59 -5.43 -16.90
N ARG A 145 -5.63 -6.26 -17.06
CA ARG A 145 -6.24 -6.53 -18.38
C ARG A 145 -6.89 -5.30 -19.02
N ALA A 146 -7.12 -4.24 -18.27
CA ALA A 146 -7.68 -2.98 -18.73
C ALA A 146 -6.61 -1.89 -18.94
N GLY A 147 -5.32 -2.24 -18.85
CA GLY A 147 -4.20 -1.30 -19.00
C GLY A 147 -3.98 -0.39 -17.80
N LYS A 148 -4.57 -0.68 -16.64
CA LYS A 148 -4.37 0.09 -15.40
C LYS A 148 -3.21 -0.47 -14.59
N VAL A 149 -2.45 0.41 -13.97
CA VAL A 149 -1.34 0.01 -13.10
C VAL A 149 -1.86 -0.69 -11.83
N GLU A 150 -1.28 -1.83 -11.52
CA GLU A 150 -1.39 -2.57 -10.27
C GLU A 150 -0.01 -2.69 -9.61
N LEU A 151 0.02 -2.66 -8.28
CA LEU A 151 1.23 -2.94 -7.51
C LEU A 151 1.21 -4.38 -6.99
N HIS A 152 2.27 -5.13 -7.22
CA HIS A 152 2.35 -6.55 -6.88
C HIS A 152 3.41 -6.80 -5.82
N ILE A 153 3.03 -7.61 -4.82
CA ILE A 153 3.88 -8.00 -3.69
C ILE A 153 4.19 -9.49 -3.84
N GLY A 154 5.40 -9.77 -4.35
CA GLY A 154 5.93 -11.11 -4.49
C GLY A 154 6.63 -11.61 -3.22
N GLU A 155 7.43 -12.66 -3.40
CA GLU A 155 8.19 -13.33 -2.32
C GLU A 155 9.11 -12.37 -1.56
N LYS A 156 9.89 -11.56 -2.29
CA LYS A 156 10.82 -10.55 -1.75
C LYS A 156 10.13 -9.28 -1.25
N GLY A 157 8.83 -9.14 -1.49
CA GLY A 157 8.05 -7.96 -1.09
C GLY A 157 7.80 -7.94 0.41
N GLU A 158 7.78 -6.74 0.99
CA GLU A 158 7.55 -6.53 2.42
C GLU A 158 6.26 -5.74 2.63
N VAL A 159 5.57 -6.04 3.73
CA VAL A 159 4.32 -5.41 4.12
C VAL A 159 4.43 -5.01 5.58
N GLU A 160 4.45 -3.70 5.84
CA GLU A 160 4.55 -3.13 7.17
C GLU A 160 3.25 -2.40 7.50
N THR A 161 2.59 -2.82 8.59
CA THR A 161 1.35 -2.21 9.07
C THR A 161 1.66 -1.10 10.06
N ASN A 162 0.94 0.02 9.93
CA ASN A 162 1.11 1.23 10.76
C ASN A 162 2.58 1.69 10.86
N PRO A 163 3.24 1.95 9.72
CA PRO A 163 4.62 2.42 9.72
C PRO A 163 4.78 3.70 10.55
N HIS A 164 5.81 3.75 11.40
CA HIS A 164 6.00 4.81 12.39
C HIS A 164 6.14 6.22 11.80
N ASP A 165 6.67 6.30 10.59
CA ASP A 165 6.91 7.52 9.83
C ASP A 165 5.72 7.94 8.94
N ALA A 166 4.62 7.19 8.92
CA ALA A 166 3.42 7.55 8.18
C ALA A 166 2.26 7.95 9.12
N GLN A 167 1.93 9.23 9.15
CA GLN A 167 0.89 9.76 10.04
C GLN A 167 -0.51 9.64 9.41
N ALA A 168 -1.51 9.30 10.22
CA ALA A 168 -2.87 9.07 9.74
C ALA A 168 -3.55 10.29 9.07
N LYS A 169 -3.11 11.50 9.42
CA LYS A 169 -3.56 12.75 8.81
C LYS A 169 -3.10 12.93 7.36
N ASP A 170 -2.04 12.24 6.94
CA ASP A 170 -1.47 12.39 5.60
C ASP A 170 -2.19 11.54 4.55
N TYR A 171 -3.05 10.62 4.99
CA TYR A 171 -3.80 9.73 4.12
C TYR A 171 -5.30 10.05 4.20
N PRO A 172 -5.99 10.14 3.04
CA PRO A 172 -7.42 10.43 3.02
C PRO A 172 -8.23 9.33 3.70
N THR A 173 -9.36 9.72 4.29
CA THR A 173 -10.33 8.76 4.84
C THR A 173 -11.03 7.99 3.73
N ILE A 174 -11.51 6.80 4.05
CA ILE A 174 -12.21 5.92 3.09
C ILE A 174 -13.42 6.64 2.48
N SER A 175 -14.09 7.49 3.27
CA SER A 175 -15.24 8.30 2.85
C SER A 175 -14.95 9.26 1.69
N LYS A 176 -13.69 9.69 1.49
CA LYS A 176 -13.33 10.62 0.40
C LYS A 176 -13.53 10.01 -0.99
N PHE A 177 -13.47 8.67 -1.08
CA PHE A 177 -13.61 7.95 -2.35
C PHE A 177 -14.95 7.22 -2.48
N ALA A 178 -15.87 7.48 -1.55
CA ALA A 178 -17.24 7.01 -1.67
C ALA A 178 -18.02 7.91 -2.62
N THR A 179 -18.61 7.32 -3.65
CA THR A 179 -19.63 7.95 -4.49
C THR A 179 -20.89 8.15 -3.64
N LYS A 180 -21.53 9.31 -3.80
CA LYS A 180 -22.80 9.59 -3.14
C LYS A 180 -23.92 8.72 -3.72
N ILE A 181 -24.80 8.23 -2.86
CA ILE A 181 -25.86 7.30 -3.25
C ILE A 181 -26.79 7.93 -4.30
N GLY A 182 -27.11 9.22 -4.15
CA GLY A 182 -27.94 9.98 -5.10
C GLY A 182 -27.29 10.18 -6.47
N GLU A 183 -25.98 10.00 -6.60
CA GLU A 183 -25.25 10.10 -7.88
C GLU A 183 -25.19 8.77 -8.63
N LEU A 184 -25.69 7.68 -8.04
CA LEU A 184 -25.70 6.36 -8.66
C LEU A 184 -26.75 6.29 -9.77
N ALA A 185 -26.34 6.57 -11.01
CA ALA A 185 -27.19 6.41 -12.18
C ALA A 185 -27.43 4.91 -12.49
N PRO A 186 -28.66 4.48 -12.85
CA PRO A 186 -28.97 3.09 -13.24
C PRO A 186 -28.14 2.56 -14.41
N ASN A 187 -27.62 3.47 -15.22
CA ASN A 187 -26.91 3.26 -16.48
C ASN A 187 -25.42 3.65 -16.36
N ASN A 188 -24.88 3.64 -15.14
CA ASN A 188 -23.45 3.81 -14.93
C ASN A 188 -22.68 2.71 -15.67
N LYS A 189 -21.82 3.10 -16.62
CA LYS A 189 -20.96 2.14 -17.36
C LYS A 189 -20.03 1.37 -16.41
N ASN A 190 -19.75 1.94 -15.23
CA ASN A 190 -18.93 1.33 -14.21
C ASN A 190 -19.79 0.47 -13.26
N ARG A 191 -19.73 -0.85 -13.42
CA ARG A 191 -20.46 -1.83 -12.59
C ARG A 191 -19.91 -1.97 -11.16
N LYS A 192 -18.86 -1.24 -10.81
CA LYS A 192 -18.21 -1.27 -9.49
C LYS A 192 -18.18 0.15 -8.94
N VAL A 193 -18.73 0.32 -7.75
CA VAL A 193 -18.81 1.61 -7.04
C VAL A 193 -18.35 1.41 -5.60
N ASN A 194 -17.75 2.45 -5.03
CA ASN A 194 -17.47 2.52 -3.60
C ASN A 194 -18.52 3.46 -3.00
N ILE A 195 -19.19 3.04 -1.94
CA ILE A 195 -20.21 3.86 -1.26
C ILE A 195 -19.97 3.79 0.25
N ALA A 196 -20.36 4.84 0.95
CA ALA A 196 -20.27 4.93 2.41
C ALA A 196 -21.56 5.54 2.94
N GLY A 197 -22.09 4.99 4.02
CA GLY A 197 -23.34 5.43 4.60
C GLY A 197 -23.64 4.73 5.91
N THR A 198 -24.81 5.03 6.48
CA THR A 198 -25.34 4.41 7.68
C THR A 198 -26.33 3.31 7.30
N VAL A 199 -26.26 2.17 7.99
CA VAL A 199 -27.24 1.09 7.82
C VAL A 199 -28.54 1.51 8.53
N LYS A 200 -29.61 1.76 7.77
CA LYS A 200 -30.93 2.11 8.34
C LYS A 200 -31.75 0.88 8.72
N ASN A 201 -31.79 -0.12 7.84
CA ASN A 201 -32.58 -1.33 8.04
C ASN A 201 -31.70 -2.55 7.75
N LEU A 202 -31.67 -3.50 8.70
CA LEU A 202 -30.99 -4.79 8.55
C LEU A 202 -32.04 -5.91 8.50
N PHE A 203 -32.05 -6.69 7.42
CA PHE A 203 -32.95 -7.82 7.26
C PHE A 203 -32.25 -9.13 7.66
N SER A 204 -33.01 -10.11 8.14
CA SER A 204 -32.44 -11.41 8.52
C SER A 204 -31.78 -12.12 7.34
N ALA A 205 -30.65 -12.79 7.61
CA ALA A 205 -30.01 -13.66 6.62
C ALA A 205 -30.93 -14.84 6.27
N SER A 206 -30.93 -15.21 4.98
CA SER A 206 -31.63 -16.38 4.45
C SER A 206 -30.62 -17.35 3.83
N THR A 207 -30.91 -18.65 3.91
CA THR A 207 -30.13 -19.71 3.26
C THR A 207 -30.83 -20.20 2.01
N PHE A 208 -30.08 -20.57 0.99
CA PHE A 208 -30.57 -21.20 -0.23
C PHE A 208 -29.68 -22.37 -0.62
N GLU A 209 -30.23 -23.30 -1.41
CA GLU A 209 -29.48 -24.42 -1.97
C GLU A 209 -29.02 -24.08 -3.39
N ARG A 210 -27.78 -24.42 -3.73
CA ARG A 210 -27.19 -24.25 -5.06
C ARG A 210 -27.42 -25.49 -5.92
N GLU A 211 -27.18 -25.36 -7.22
CA GLU A 211 -27.25 -26.49 -8.17
C GLU A 211 -26.31 -27.66 -7.81
N ASP A 212 -25.20 -27.36 -7.11
CA ASP A 212 -24.24 -28.36 -6.61
C ASP A 212 -24.61 -28.93 -5.23
N LEU A 213 -25.85 -28.70 -4.76
CA LEU A 213 -26.37 -29.08 -3.43
C LEU A 213 -25.66 -28.41 -2.25
N SER A 214 -24.74 -27.46 -2.49
CA SER A 214 -24.15 -26.68 -1.42
C SER A 214 -25.12 -25.60 -0.93
N SER A 215 -24.98 -25.19 0.34
CA SER A 215 -25.76 -24.08 0.88
C SER A 215 -25.08 -22.73 0.63
N GLY A 216 -25.86 -21.74 0.20
CA GLY A 216 -25.50 -20.34 0.15
C GLY A 216 -26.24 -19.53 1.20
N LYS A 217 -25.67 -18.37 1.56
CA LYS A 217 -26.31 -17.38 2.43
C LYS A 217 -26.51 -16.08 1.68
N VAL A 218 -27.61 -15.39 1.94
CA VAL A 218 -27.89 -14.05 1.43
C VAL A 218 -28.44 -13.18 2.54
N MET A 219 -28.01 -11.93 2.61
CA MET A 219 -28.56 -10.94 3.53
C MET A 219 -28.75 -9.63 2.77
N ARG A 220 -29.80 -8.90 3.14
CA ARG A 220 -30.10 -7.57 2.61
C ARG A 220 -30.04 -6.54 3.73
N PHE A 221 -29.60 -5.33 3.42
CA PHE A 221 -29.78 -4.16 4.27
C PHE A 221 -30.01 -2.89 3.42
N ILE A 222 -30.51 -1.82 4.04
CA ILE A 222 -30.63 -0.50 3.42
C ILE A 222 -29.48 0.38 3.93
N LEU A 223 -28.66 0.86 2.99
CA LEU A 223 -27.62 1.83 3.25
C LEU A 223 -28.12 3.22 2.87
N ALA A 224 -27.88 4.22 3.72
CA ALA A 224 -28.29 5.60 3.50
C ALA A 224 -27.12 6.58 3.68
N ASP A 225 -27.08 7.62 2.88
CA ASP A 225 -26.24 8.80 3.08
C ASP A 225 -27.10 10.07 3.03
N GLU A 226 -26.48 11.26 3.00
CA GLU A 226 -27.23 12.52 2.95
C GLU A 226 -27.94 12.76 1.59
N THR A 227 -27.64 11.97 0.57
CA THR A 227 -28.14 12.14 -0.80
C THR A 227 -29.18 11.10 -1.20
N GLY A 228 -29.27 9.95 -0.50
CA GLY A 228 -30.28 8.94 -0.80
C GLY A 228 -30.12 7.63 -0.03
N GLU A 229 -30.90 6.63 -0.45
CA GLU A 229 -30.89 5.27 0.10
C GLU A 229 -30.73 4.24 -1.01
N ILE A 230 -30.02 3.15 -0.72
CA ILE A 230 -29.83 2.04 -1.65
C ILE A 230 -29.91 0.68 -0.93
N PRO A 231 -30.63 -0.30 -1.49
CA PRO A 231 -30.58 -1.67 -0.99
C PRO A 231 -29.26 -2.33 -1.36
N VAL A 232 -28.59 -2.91 -0.36
CA VAL A 232 -27.36 -3.69 -0.52
C VAL A 232 -27.68 -5.16 -0.25
N VAL A 233 -27.19 -6.04 -1.14
CA VAL A 233 -27.31 -7.49 -0.99
C VAL A 233 -25.90 -8.07 -0.85
N VAL A 234 -25.66 -8.76 0.25
CA VAL A 234 -24.41 -9.47 0.53
C VAL A 234 -24.66 -10.97 0.48
N TRP A 235 -23.65 -11.72 0.02
CA TRP A 235 -23.75 -13.16 -0.21
C TRP A 235 -22.62 -13.87 0.52
N ASN A 236 -22.93 -14.99 1.18
CA ASN A 236 -22.00 -15.87 1.88
C ASN A 236 -21.29 -15.21 3.09
N GLU A 237 -19.96 -15.09 3.04
CA GLU A 237 -19.09 -14.54 4.09
C GLU A 237 -18.65 -13.10 3.76
#